data_AF-I4Z144-F1
#
_entry.id   AF-I4Z144-F1
#
_cell.length_a   1.000
_cell.length_b   1.000
_cell.length_c   1.000
_cell.angle_alpha   90.00
_cell.angle_beta   90.00
_cell.angle_gamma   90.00
#
_symmetry.space_group_name_H-M   'P 1'
#
loop_
_entity.id
_entity.type
_entity.pdbx_description
1 polymer ?
#
loop_
_entity_poly.entity_id
_entity_poly.type
_entity_poly.pdbx_seq_one_letter_code
_entity_poly.pdbx_strand_id
1 'polypeptide(L)'
;MTAGKKNPFKGRQSTAEIILWAVRWYLQFPISYRDLERMFADRGIQVDHTTLFRRIQAYAPELDKRVRPHLRMTNGSWRVDETYIRVKGKWVYLYRAVDATGQTIDFLLSPKRDAAAARRFFRKALGQPHTVNPRTITVDKNAAYPIAAKAMKRAGEFWRFAKLRQVKFLNNIVEQDHRRIKRLVRPGLGFKSFTTASRTISGYEVMAMIRKGQVVSAPANDMGAQNDLIAALFSAAA
;
A
#
# COMPACT_ATOMS: atom_id res chain seq x y z
N MET A 1 -23.66 17.26 -14.07
CA MET A 1 -22.52 17.60 -14.95
C MET A 1 -21.42 16.57 -14.73
N THR A 2 -21.35 15.56 -15.59
CA THR A 2 -20.35 14.49 -15.55
C THR A 2 -18.99 15.07 -15.96
N ALA A 3 -18.12 15.28 -14.98
CA ALA A 3 -16.72 15.59 -15.26
C ALA A 3 -16.15 14.50 -16.18
N GLY A 4 -15.80 14.87 -17.42
CA GLY A 4 -15.29 13.93 -18.42
C GLY A 4 -14.14 13.12 -17.83
N LYS A 5 -14.34 11.81 -17.69
CA LYS A 5 -13.28 10.90 -17.22
C LYS A 5 -12.13 10.97 -18.22
N LYS A 6 -11.04 11.68 -17.87
CA LYS A 6 -9.80 11.68 -18.66
C LYS A 6 -9.31 10.24 -18.81
N ASN A 7 -9.15 9.77 -20.05
CA ASN A 7 -8.58 8.47 -20.34
C ASN A 7 -7.16 8.39 -19.74
N PRO A 8 -6.92 7.53 -18.73
CA PRO A 8 -5.62 7.47 -18.03
C PRO A 8 -4.51 6.85 -18.89
N PHE A 9 -4.84 6.31 -20.07
CA PHE A 9 -3.92 5.68 -21.00
C PHE A 9 -3.67 6.51 -22.28
N LYS A 10 -4.21 7.73 -22.37
CA LYS A 10 -3.99 8.61 -23.53
C LYS A 10 -2.49 8.80 -23.80
N GLY A 11 -2.06 8.55 -25.03
CA GLY A 11 -0.66 8.71 -25.47
C GLY A 11 0.28 7.57 -25.10
N ARG A 12 -0.22 6.40 -24.71
CA ARG A 12 0.60 5.21 -24.42
C ARG A 12 0.70 4.30 -25.65
N GLN A 13 1.90 3.77 -25.90
CA GLN A 13 2.22 2.88 -27.03
C GLN A 13 1.72 1.41 -26.85
N SER A 14 0.82 1.14 -25.89
CA SER A 14 0.23 -0.19 -25.70
C SER A 14 -1.22 -0.06 -25.24
N THR A 15 -2.00 -1.11 -25.44
CA THR A 15 -3.39 -1.18 -24.94
C THR A 15 -3.43 -1.00 -23.42
N ALA A 16 -4.56 -0.47 -22.93
CA ALA A 16 -4.81 -0.31 -21.50
C ALA A 16 -4.64 -1.64 -20.74
N GLU A 17 -5.10 -2.73 -21.34
CA GLU A 17 -5.02 -4.08 -20.80
C GLU A 17 -3.56 -4.52 -20.54
N ILE A 18 -2.67 -4.41 -21.52
CA ILE A 18 -1.25 -4.77 -21.37
C ILE A 18 -0.58 -3.95 -20.26
N ILE A 19 -0.92 -2.65 -20.17
CA ILE A 19 -0.41 -1.77 -19.12
C ILE A 19 -0.89 -2.24 -17.74
N LEU A 20 -2.18 -2.58 -17.62
CA LEU A 20 -2.76 -3.04 -16.36
C LEU A 20 -2.20 -4.40 -15.95
N TRP A 21 -1.97 -5.34 -16.89
CA TRP A 21 -1.28 -6.60 -16.62
C TRP A 21 0.12 -6.36 -16.07
N ALA A 22 0.91 -5.52 -16.73
CA ALA A 22 2.26 -5.18 -16.30
C ALA A 22 2.29 -4.62 -14.88
N VAL A 23 1.43 -3.63 -14.60
CA VAL A 23 1.33 -2.98 -13.30
C VAL A 23 0.92 -4.00 -12.24
N ARG A 24 -0.09 -4.82 -12.49
CA ARG A 24 -0.60 -5.78 -11.50
C ARG A 24 0.39 -6.90 -11.21
N TRP A 25 0.94 -7.52 -12.25
CA TRP A 25 1.91 -8.61 -12.07
C TRP A 25 3.13 -8.14 -11.29
N TYR A 26 3.67 -6.96 -11.63
CA TYR A 26 4.79 -6.39 -10.88
C TYR A 26 4.44 -6.09 -9.42
N LEU A 27 3.23 -5.59 -9.14
CA LEU A 27 2.82 -5.22 -7.78
C LEU A 27 2.37 -6.41 -6.92
N GLN A 28 2.10 -7.56 -7.53
CA GLN A 28 1.57 -8.75 -6.88
C GLN A 28 2.64 -9.83 -6.66
N PHE A 29 3.59 -9.97 -7.57
CA PHE A 29 4.57 -11.05 -7.59
C PHE A 29 6.02 -10.54 -7.39
N PRO A 30 6.90 -11.35 -6.79
CA PRO A 30 8.30 -10.97 -6.56
C PRO A 30 9.12 -11.12 -7.84
N ILE A 31 8.87 -10.26 -8.83
CA ILE A 31 9.55 -10.25 -10.14
C ILE A 31 10.33 -8.94 -10.34
N SER A 32 11.44 -9.01 -11.08
CA SER A 32 12.14 -7.79 -11.52
C SER A 32 11.50 -7.20 -12.78
N TYR A 33 11.84 -5.95 -13.14
CA TYR A 33 11.37 -5.37 -14.40
C TYR A 33 11.91 -6.11 -15.63
N ARG A 34 13.10 -6.70 -15.54
CA ARG A 34 13.70 -7.49 -16.62
C ARG A 34 12.99 -8.84 -16.78
N ASP A 35 12.57 -9.46 -15.68
CA ASP A 35 11.76 -10.69 -15.74
C ASP A 35 10.41 -10.39 -16.39
N LEU A 36 9.78 -9.28 -16.01
CA LEU A 36 8.50 -8.88 -16.59
C LEU A 36 8.61 -8.57 -18.10
N GLU A 37 9.69 -7.93 -18.53
CA GLU A 37 10.01 -7.73 -19.95
C GLU A 37 10.11 -9.08 -20.69
N ARG A 38 10.83 -10.06 -20.14
CA ARG A 38 10.91 -11.42 -20.71
C ARG A 38 9.55 -12.12 -20.77
N MET A 39 8.72 -11.97 -19.73
CA MET A 39 7.36 -12.54 -19.69
C MET A 39 6.44 -11.94 -20.76
N PHE A 40 6.66 -10.69 -21.16
CA PHE A 40 5.95 -10.07 -22.28
C PHE A 40 6.50 -10.51 -23.62
N ALA A 41 7.83 -10.63 -23.76
CA ALA A 41 8.47 -11.10 -24.98
C ALA A 41 8.03 -12.53 -25.35
N ASP A 42 7.86 -13.41 -24.35
CA ASP A 42 7.29 -14.76 -24.50
C ASP A 42 5.88 -14.75 -25.12
N ARG A 43 5.12 -13.67 -24.93
CA ARG A 43 3.78 -13.45 -25.50
C ARG A 43 3.80 -12.62 -26.79
N GLY A 44 4.98 -12.39 -27.39
CA GLY A 44 5.14 -11.56 -28.58
C GLY A 44 5.00 -10.06 -28.35
N ILE A 45 4.96 -9.59 -27.10
CA ILE A 45 4.81 -8.18 -26.75
C ILE A 45 6.19 -7.57 -26.45
N GLN A 46 6.66 -6.68 -27.31
CA GLN A 46 7.93 -5.98 -27.13
C GLN A 46 7.74 -4.75 -26.22
N VAL A 47 8.31 -4.79 -25.02
CA VAL A 47 8.27 -3.66 -24.07
C VAL A 47 9.54 -3.62 -23.21
N ASP A 48 10.29 -2.52 -23.30
CA ASP A 48 11.51 -2.36 -22.51
C ASP A 48 11.24 -2.19 -21.01
N HIS A 49 12.09 -2.77 -20.16
CA HIS A 49 12.02 -2.66 -18.70
C HIS A 49 11.93 -1.23 -18.16
N THR A 50 12.54 -0.23 -18.80
CA THR A 50 12.44 1.17 -18.38
C THR A 50 11.04 1.75 -18.66
N THR A 51 10.39 1.30 -19.73
CA THR A 51 9.00 1.63 -20.03
C THR A 51 8.07 1.03 -18.99
N LEU A 52 8.30 -0.24 -18.62
CA LEU A 52 7.58 -0.89 -17.51
C LEU A 52 7.77 -0.09 -16.21
N PHE A 53 9.01 0.24 -15.85
CA PHE A 53 9.30 1.07 -14.67
C PHE A 53 8.49 2.37 -14.66
N ARG A 54 8.49 3.14 -15.75
CA ARG A 54 7.73 4.40 -15.86
C ARG A 54 6.21 4.16 -15.70
N ARG A 55 5.68 3.07 -16.26
CA ARG A 55 4.25 2.68 -16.09
C ARG A 55 3.95 2.39 -14.63
N ILE A 56 4.76 1.58 -13.95
CA ILE A 56 4.56 1.27 -12.52
C ILE A 56 4.61 2.55 -11.68
N GLN A 57 5.58 3.43 -11.94
CA GLN A 57 5.69 4.71 -11.22
C GLN A 57 4.46 5.62 -11.41
N ALA A 58 3.82 5.58 -12.58
CA ALA A 58 2.62 6.36 -12.88
C ALA A 58 1.35 5.72 -12.28
N TYR A 59 1.17 4.42 -12.46
CA TYR A 59 -0.11 3.75 -12.21
C TYR A 59 -0.23 3.15 -10.81
N ALA A 60 0.87 2.83 -10.12
CA ALA A 60 0.82 2.36 -8.73
C ALA A 60 0.15 3.36 -7.75
N PRO A 61 0.49 4.67 -7.73
CA PRO A 61 -0.20 5.64 -6.89
C PRO A 61 -1.63 5.93 -7.37
N GLU A 62 -1.87 5.89 -8.68
CA GLU A 62 -3.21 6.08 -9.25
C GLU A 62 -4.16 4.94 -8.86
N LEU A 63 -3.65 3.70 -8.84
CA LEU A 63 -4.38 2.53 -8.36
C LEU A 63 -4.74 2.68 -6.87
N ASP A 64 -3.79 3.08 -6.02
CA ASP A 64 -4.06 3.36 -4.60
C ASP A 64 -5.17 4.42 -4.43
N LYS A 65 -5.07 5.54 -5.15
CA LYS A 65 -6.07 6.61 -5.13
C LYS A 65 -7.47 6.11 -5.52
N ARG A 66 -7.57 5.29 -6.57
CA ARG A 66 -8.85 4.79 -7.09
C ARG A 66 -9.46 3.72 -6.20
N VAL A 67 -8.65 2.92 -5.50
CA VAL A 67 -9.15 1.82 -4.65
C VAL A 67 -9.61 2.31 -3.28
N ARG A 68 -8.95 3.32 -2.70
CA ARG A 68 -9.23 3.80 -1.33
C ARG A 68 -10.72 4.08 -1.02
N PRO A 69 -11.53 4.67 -1.92
CA PRO A 69 -12.96 4.89 -1.67
C PRO A 69 -13.81 3.61 -1.61
N HIS A 70 -13.31 2.49 -2.12
CA HIS A 70 -14.04 1.21 -2.18
C HIS A 70 -13.64 0.23 -1.06
N LEU A 71 -12.76 0.65 -0.15
CA LEU A 71 -12.33 -0.17 0.97
C LEU A 71 -13.44 -0.25 2.03
N ARG A 72 -13.62 -1.44 2.60
CA ARG A 72 -14.48 -1.67 3.75
C ARG A 72 -13.95 -0.92 4.96
N MET A 73 -14.88 -0.49 5.83
CA MET A 73 -14.55 0.16 7.10
C MET A 73 -13.70 -0.76 7.98
N THR A 74 -12.57 -0.26 8.47
CA THR A 74 -11.73 -0.98 9.43
C THR A 74 -12.28 -0.85 10.84
N ASN A 75 -11.93 -1.77 11.74
CA ASN A 75 -12.32 -1.63 13.15
C ASN A 75 -11.37 -0.73 13.96
N GLY A 76 -11.83 -0.31 15.15
CA GLY A 76 -11.07 0.55 16.07
C GLY A 76 -9.98 -0.17 16.89
N SER A 77 -9.59 -1.40 16.54
CA SER A 77 -8.52 -2.15 17.22
C SER A 77 -7.29 -2.25 16.33
N TRP A 78 -6.41 -1.27 16.46
CA TRP A 78 -5.25 -1.11 15.58
C TRP A 78 -4.07 -1.91 16.10
N ARG A 79 -3.31 -2.51 15.17
CA ARG A 79 -1.96 -3.04 15.37
C ARG A 79 -1.03 -2.26 14.49
N VAL A 80 0.00 -1.68 15.09
CA VAL A 80 0.87 -0.71 14.44
C VAL A 80 2.31 -1.12 14.67
N ASP A 81 3.06 -1.23 13.59
CA ASP A 81 4.47 -1.60 13.63
C ASP A 81 5.23 -0.93 12.47
N GLU A 82 6.55 -0.93 12.57
CA GLU A 82 7.43 -0.45 11.51
C GLU A 82 8.38 -1.53 11.04
N THR A 83 8.69 -1.55 9.75
CA THR A 83 9.75 -2.38 9.21
C THR A 83 10.76 -1.58 8.42
N TYR A 84 12.00 -2.09 8.36
CA TYR A 84 13.05 -1.46 7.59
C TYR A 84 12.95 -1.82 6.09
N ILE A 85 13.17 -0.83 5.22
CA ILE A 85 13.30 -1.00 3.77
C ILE A 85 14.55 -0.27 3.31
N ARG A 86 15.31 -0.85 2.38
CA ARG A 86 16.53 -0.24 1.86
C ARG A 86 16.21 0.68 0.68
N VAL A 87 16.58 1.95 0.81
CA VAL A 87 16.38 3.00 -0.19
C VAL A 87 17.69 3.77 -0.36
N LYS A 88 18.22 3.82 -1.59
CA LYS A 88 19.50 4.45 -1.94
C LYS A 88 20.63 4.03 -0.99
N GLY A 89 20.70 2.73 -0.70
CA GLY A 89 21.69 2.14 0.21
C GLY A 89 21.42 2.33 1.71
N LYS A 90 20.50 3.23 2.11
CA LYS A 90 20.17 3.53 3.50
C LYS A 90 18.91 2.79 3.97
N TRP A 91 18.86 2.46 5.26
CA TRP A 91 17.64 1.94 5.87
C TRP A 91 16.65 3.08 6.15
N VAL A 92 15.41 2.90 5.71
CA VAL A 92 14.27 3.77 6.03
C VAL A 92 13.15 2.92 6.65
N TYR A 93 12.16 3.56 7.26
CA TYR A 93 11.11 2.92 8.03
C TYR A 93 9.78 2.97 7.29
N LEU A 94 9.17 1.81 7.03
CA LEU A 94 7.80 1.68 6.58
C LEU A 94 6.92 1.42 7.80
N TYR A 95 6.19 2.46 8.21
CA TYR A 95 5.11 2.35 9.19
C TYR A 95 3.91 1.68 8.55
N ARG A 96 3.25 0.80 9.30
CA ARG A 96 2.00 0.15 8.88
C ARG A 96 1.05 0.01 10.06
N ALA A 97 -0.24 0.16 9.78
CA ALA A 97 -1.32 -0.17 10.68
C ALA A 97 -2.29 -1.13 10.00
N VAL A 98 -2.70 -2.15 10.74
CA VAL A 98 -3.81 -3.05 10.36
C VAL A 98 -4.79 -3.13 11.52
N ASP A 99 -6.04 -3.46 11.24
CA ASP A 99 -7.04 -3.66 12.27
C ASP A 99 -6.99 -5.10 12.85
N ALA A 100 -7.91 -5.43 13.75
CA ALA A 100 -7.92 -6.75 14.37
C ALA A 100 -8.23 -7.93 13.44
N THR A 101 -8.81 -7.69 12.27
CA THR A 101 -9.08 -8.73 11.27
C THR A 101 -8.00 -8.78 10.20
N GLY A 102 -6.97 -7.92 10.30
CA GLY A 102 -5.86 -7.85 9.37
C GLY A 102 -6.13 -7.00 8.12
N GLN A 103 -7.23 -6.24 8.11
CA GLN A 103 -7.47 -5.21 7.09
C GLN A 103 -6.49 -4.06 7.27
N THR A 104 -5.98 -3.53 6.16
CA THR A 104 -4.98 -2.47 6.20
C THR A 104 -5.66 -1.15 6.51
N ILE A 105 -5.19 -0.45 7.54
CA ILE A 105 -5.67 0.90 7.88
C ILE A 105 -4.88 1.89 7.03
N ASP A 106 -3.55 1.91 7.19
CA ASP A 106 -2.70 2.72 6.34
C ASP A 106 -1.21 2.36 6.49
N PHE A 107 -0.38 2.99 5.65
CA PHE A 107 1.07 2.87 5.67
C PHE A 107 1.76 4.22 5.40
N LEU A 108 3.02 4.35 5.83
CA LEU A 108 3.84 5.53 5.58
C LEU A 108 5.34 5.18 5.53
N LEU A 109 6.00 5.55 4.43
CA LEU A 109 7.46 5.52 4.35
C LEU A 109 8.05 6.78 5.02
N SER A 110 9.05 6.59 5.87
CA SER A 110 9.70 7.67 6.62
C SER A 110 11.20 7.43 6.72
N PRO A 111 12.05 8.44 6.49
CA PRO A 111 13.49 8.32 6.74
C PRO A 111 13.85 8.17 8.23
N LYS A 112 12.96 8.64 9.13
CA LYS A 112 13.19 8.68 10.58
C LYS A 112 12.19 7.79 11.33
N ARG A 113 12.65 7.21 12.44
CA ARG A 113 11.85 6.47 13.43
C ARG A 113 11.70 7.29 14.71
N ASP A 114 10.94 8.38 14.63
CA ASP A 114 10.73 9.33 15.73
C ASP A 114 9.24 9.60 16.00
N ALA A 115 8.96 10.30 17.10
CA ALA A 115 7.58 10.63 17.48
C ALA A 115 6.88 11.57 16.47
N ALA A 116 7.63 12.37 15.71
CA ALA A 116 7.05 13.21 14.66
C ALA A 116 6.58 12.37 13.46
N ALA A 117 7.36 11.36 13.06
CA ALA A 117 7.00 10.39 12.04
C ALA A 117 5.80 9.54 12.48
N ALA A 118 5.78 9.04 13.72
CA ALA A 118 4.65 8.30 14.26
C ALA A 118 3.36 9.15 14.31
N ARG A 119 3.43 10.43 14.72
CA ARG A 119 2.27 11.36 14.65
C ARG A 119 1.80 11.58 13.22
N ARG A 120 2.72 11.83 12.28
CA ARG A 120 2.39 11.98 10.86
C ARG A 120 1.69 10.74 10.32
N PHE A 121 2.17 9.56 10.71
CA PHE A 121 1.54 8.29 10.35
C PHE A 121 0.12 8.19 10.90
N PHE A 122 -0.10 8.43 12.20
CA PHE A 122 -1.43 8.37 12.79
C PHE A 122 -2.42 9.35 12.15
N ARG A 123 -1.99 10.58 11.85
CA ARG A 123 -2.81 11.56 11.12
C ARG A 123 -3.19 11.07 9.73
N LYS A 124 -2.22 10.53 8.99
CA LYS A 124 -2.46 9.99 7.65
C LYS A 124 -3.48 8.85 7.70
N ALA A 125 -3.35 7.96 8.68
CA ALA A 125 -4.27 6.85 8.91
C ALA A 125 -5.68 7.34 9.26
N LEU A 126 -5.82 8.25 10.23
CA LEU A 126 -7.12 8.83 10.60
C LEU A 126 -7.80 9.61 9.47
N GLY A 127 -7.02 10.20 8.57
CA GLY A 127 -7.53 10.91 7.41
C GLY A 127 -8.09 10.01 6.31
N GLN A 128 -8.00 8.67 6.43
CA GLN A 128 -8.55 7.76 5.44
C GLN A 128 -10.07 7.59 5.61
N PRO A 129 -10.87 7.63 4.54
CA PRO A 129 -12.34 7.53 4.63
C PRO A 129 -12.84 6.23 5.27
N HIS A 130 -12.09 5.13 5.11
CA HIS A 130 -12.46 3.82 5.61
C HIS A 130 -11.95 3.55 7.04
N THR A 131 -11.30 4.53 7.69
CA THR A 131 -10.64 4.33 8.97
C THR A 131 -11.54 4.75 10.14
N VAL A 132 -11.76 3.83 11.07
CA VAL A 132 -12.40 4.12 12.36
C VAL A 132 -11.34 4.55 13.37
N ASN A 133 -11.64 5.62 14.12
CA ASN A 133 -10.79 6.12 15.21
C ASN A 133 -10.50 4.98 16.23
N PRO A 134 -9.25 4.82 16.69
CA PRO A 134 -8.90 3.67 17.50
C PRO A 134 -9.48 3.73 18.92
N ARG A 135 -10.09 2.63 19.35
CA ARG A 135 -10.33 2.30 20.77
C ARG A 135 -9.06 1.73 21.41
N THR A 136 -8.31 0.94 20.66
CA THR A 136 -7.07 0.31 21.13
C THR A 136 -6.00 0.41 20.05
N ILE A 137 -4.78 0.72 20.46
CA ILE A 137 -3.60 0.75 19.60
C ILE A 137 -2.57 -0.19 20.22
N THR A 138 -2.29 -1.29 19.54
CA THR A 138 -1.22 -2.22 19.91
C THR A 138 0.02 -1.85 19.11
N VAL A 139 1.13 -1.61 19.81
CA VAL A 139 2.42 -1.25 19.21
C VAL A 139 3.52 -2.13 19.77
N ASP A 140 4.65 -2.18 19.07
CA ASP A 140 5.90 -2.64 19.66
C ASP A 140 6.45 -1.64 20.71
N LYS A 141 7.50 -2.02 21.44
CA LYS A 141 8.15 -1.25 22.52
C LYS A 141 8.88 0.03 22.05
N ASN A 142 8.59 0.57 20.87
CA ASN A 142 9.16 1.83 20.39
C ASN A 142 8.66 3.02 21.23
N ALA A 143 9.60 3.76 21.84
CA ALA A 143 9.31 4.94 22.66
C ALA A 143 8.61 6.08 21.90
N ALA A 144 8.71 6.12 20.56
CA ALA A 144 8.03 7.10 19.73
C ALA A 144 6.50 7.00 19.80
N TYR A 145 5.94 5.79 19.92
CA TYR A 145 4.50 5.58 19.87
C TYR A 145 3.74 6.11 21.09
N PRO A 146 4.17 5.86 22.35
CA PRO A 146 3.55 6.49 23.52
C PRO A 146 3.53 8.02 23.44
N ILE A 147 4.64 8.63 23.02
CA ILE A 147 4.76 10.09 22.88
C ILE A 147 3.77 10.59 21.81
N ALA A 148 3.75 9.94 20.65
CA ALA A 148 2.84 10.28 19.57
C ALA A 148 1.38 10.12 19.98
N ALA A 149 0.99 8.99 20.55
CA ALA A 149 -0.39 8.72 20.97
C ALA A 149 -0.87 9.70 22.06
N LYS A 150 -0.01 10.07 23.01
CA LYS A 150 -0.33 11.09 24.02
C LYS A 150 -0.59 12.46 23.38
N ALA A 151 0.24 12.84 22.40
CA ALA A 151 0.04 14.09 21.66
C ALA A 151 -1.26 14.06 20.83
N MET A 152 -1.56 12.96 20.13
CA MET A 152 -2.80 12.79 19.36
C MET A 152 -4.05 12.92 20.25
N LYS A 153 -4.02 12.38 21.48
CA LYS A 153 -5.11 12.55 22.45
C LYS A 153 -5.26 13.99 22.94
N ARG A 154 -4.14 14.66 23.26
CA ARG A 154 -4.17 16.07 23.71
C ARG A 154 -4.73 17.00 22.64
N ALA A 155 -4.46 16.69 21.37
CA ALA A 155 -4.99 17.43 20.23
C ALA A 155 -6.46 17.08 19.88
N GLY A 156 -7.10 16.15 20.61
CA GLY A 156 -8.46 15.70 20.31
C GLY A 156 -8.60 14.82 19.07
N GLU A 157 -7.50 14.40 18.46
CA GLU A 157 -7.49 13.61 17.22
C GLU A 157 -7.82 12.13 17.50
N PHE A 158 -7.27 11.57 18.59
CA PHE A 158 -7.70 10.27 19.11
C PHE A 158 -8.79 10.41 20.17
N TRP A 159 -9.67 9.42 20.26
CA TRP A 159 -10.62 9.33 21.37
C TRP A 159 -9.91 9.39 22.73
N ARG A 160 -10.47 10.14 23.67
CA ARG A 160 -9.92 10.33 25.03
C ARG A 160 -9.67 8.98 25.73
N PHE A 161 -10.57 8.01 25.52
CA PHE A 161 -10.51 6.67 26.11
C PHE A 161 -9.64 5.66 25.32
N ALA A 162 -9.06 6.05 24.17
CA ALA A 162 -8.23 5.15 23.37
C ALA A 162 -7.08 4.57 24.21
N LYS A 163 -6.85 3.25 24.21
CA LYS A 163 -5.78 2.62 25.02
C LYS A 163 -4.60 2.23 24.14
N LEU A 164 -3.39 2.64 24.52
CA LEU A 164 -2.17 2.13 23.90
C LEU A 164 -1.66 0.93 24.68
N ARG A 165 -1.33 -0.16 23.98
CA ARG A 165 -0.85 -1.43 24.54
C ARG A 165 0.47 -1.81 23.89
N GLN A 166 1.42 -2.32 24.69
CA GLN A 166 2.69 -2.87 24.21
C GLN A 166 2.68 -4.38 24.41
N VAL A 167 2.02 -5.11 23.51
CA VAL A 167 1.86 -6.58 23.62
C VAL A 167 2.47 -7.24 22.39
N LYS A 168 3.55 -8.00 22.60
CA LYS A 168 4.35 -8.63 21.53
C LYS A 168 3.52 -9.59 20.66
N PHE A 169 2.68 -10.43 21.28
CA PHE A 169 1.99 -11.53 20.59
C PHE A 169 0.88 -11.10 19.63
N LEU A 170 0.35 -9.89 19.79
CA LEU A 170 -0.74 -9.38 18.94
C LEU A 170 -0.23 -8.78 17.61
N ASN A 171 1.09 -8.65 17.43
CA ASN A 171 1.69 -8.05 16.24
C ASN A 171 1.92 -9.04 15.08
N ASN A 172 1.70 -10.34 15.28
CA ASN A 172 1.91 -11.38 14.25
C ASN A 172 1.24 -11.04 12.90
N ILE A 173 0.06 -10.42 12.93
CA ILE A 173 -0.69 -10.03 11.71
C ILE A 173 0.08 -8.96 10.91
N VAL A 174 0.63 -7.94 11.57
CA VAL A 174 1.42 -6.89 10.91
C VAL A 174 2.76 -7.45 10.42
N GLU A 175 3.36 -8.37 11.18
CA GLU A 175 4.61 -9.03 10.80
C GLU A 175 4.48 -9.88 9.53
N GLN A 176 3.37 -10.62 9.36
CA GLN A 176 3.10 -11.36 8.12
C GLN A 176 3.04 -10.43 6.91
N ASP A 177 2.40 -9.28 7.09
CA ASP A 177 2.32 -8.21 6.11
C ASP A 177 3.72 -7.63 5.79
N HIS A 178 4.60 -7.47 6.78
CA HIS A 178 5.99 -7.07 6.56
C HIS A 178 6.77 -8.09 5.72
N ARG A 179 6.57 -9.39 5.95
CA ARG A 179 7.22 -10.46 5.18
C ARG A 179 6.86 -10.36 3.70
N ARG A 180 5.60 -10.08 3.38
CA ARG A 180 5.16 -9.88 1.99
C ARG A 180 5.91 -8.72 1.31
N ILE A 181 5.96 -7.55 1.94
CA ILE A 181 6.64 -6.39 1.34
C ILE A 181 8.13 -6.67 1.15
N LYS A 182 8.80 -7.26 2.15
CA LYS A 182 10.20 -7.65 2.02
C LYS A 182 10.43 -8.63 0.87
N ARG A 183 9.52 -9.58 0.66
CA ARG A 183 9.56 -10.53 -0.47
C ARG A 183 9.43 -9.83 -1.82
N LEU A 184 8.55 -8.84 -1.95
CA LEU A 184 8.36 -8.10 -3.20
C LEU A 184 9.53 -7.15 -3.52
N VAL A 185 10.15 -6.57 -2.49
CA VAL A 185 11.27 -5.63 -2.67
C VAL A 185 12.60 -6.34 -2.98
N ARG A 186 12.77 -7.58 -2.51
CA ARG A 186 14.04 -8.32 -2.60
C ARG A 186 14.57 -8.52 -4.03
N PRO A 187 13.76 -8.94 -5.03
CA PRO A 187 14.23 -9.12 -6.41
C PRO A 187 14.73 -7.83 -7.06
N GLY A 188 14.16 -6.68 -6.67
CA GLY A 188 14.60 -5.37 -7.15
C GLY A 188 15.89 -4.85 -6.47
N LEU A 189 16.46 -5.58 -5.51
CA LEU A 189 17.62 -5.19 -4.71
C LEU A 189 17.42 -3.84 -3.98
N GLY A 190 16.18 -3.57 -3.57
CA GLY A 190 15.79 -2.32 -2.93
C GLY A 190 15.55 -1.17 -3.92
N PHE A 191 15.25 0.01 -3.39
CA PHE A 191 14.91 1.18 -4.21
C PHE A 191 16.09 2.13 -4.39
N LYS A 192 16.16 2.82 -5.52
CA LYS A 192 17.21 3.81 -5.81
C LYS A 192 16.85 5.25 -5.38
N SER A 193 15.56 5.54 -5.19
CA SER A 193 15.10 6.85 -4.70
C SER A 193 13.93 6.70 -3.72
N PHE A 194 13.76 7.69 -2.83
CA PHE A 194 12.66 7.72 -1.88
C PHE A 194 11.30 7.87 -2.57
N THR A 195 11.21 8.77 -3.55
CA THR A 195 9.97 9.01 -4.30
C THR A 195 9.52 7.75 -5.05
N THR A 196 10.45 7.05 -5.71
CA THR A 196 10.11 5.82 -6.42
C THR A 196 9.73 4.70 -5.48
N ALA A 197 10.39 4.60 -4.32
CA ALA A 197 10.02 3.65 -3.27
C ALA A 197 8.59 3.90 -2.79
N SER A 198 8.25 5.15 -2.47
CA SER A 198 6.92 5.51 -1.98
C SER A 198 5.82 5.16 -2.98
N ARG A 199 6.03 5.44 -4.28
CA ARG A 199 5.06 5.13 -5.34
C ARG A 199 4.90 3.65 -5.60
N THR A 200 5.99 2.88 -5.60
CA THR A 200 5.89 1.43 -5.78
C THR A 200 5.26 0.76 -4.55
N ILE A 201 5.64 1.17 -3.34
CA ILE A 201 5.07 0.63 -2.11
C ILE A 201 3.57 0.90 -2.06
N SER A 202 3.07 2.08 -2.46
CA SER A 202 1.62 2.29 -2.52
C SER A 202 0.91 1.27 -3.41
N GLY A 203 1.52 0.91 -4.54
CA GLY A 203 1.06 -0.18 -5.39
C GLY A 203 1.09 -1.56 -4.72
N TYR A 204 2.16 -1.88 -3.98
CA TYR A 204 2.26 -3.15 -3.27
C TYR A 204 1.20 -3.28 -2.18
N GLU A 205 0.94 -2.20 -1.45
CA GLU A 205 -0.04 -2.14 -0.37
C GLU A 205 -1.46 -2.25 -0.91
N VAL A 206 -1.81 -1.51 -1.97
CA VAL A 206 -3.15 -1.61 -2.57
C VAL A 206 -3.44 -3.00 -3.14
N MET A 207 -2.46 -3.64 -3.79
CA MET A 207 -2.62 -5.03 -4.22
C MET A 207 -2.78 -6.00 -3.03
N ALA A 208 -2.16 -5.71 -1.88
CA ALA A 208 -2.41 -6.50 -0.67
C ALA A 208 -3.83 -6.32 -0.15
N MET A 209 -4.35 -5.09 -0.11
CA MET A 209 -5.72 -4.77 0.31
C MET A 209 -6.75 -5.47 -0.57
N ILE A 210 -6.57 -5.39 -1.90
CA ILE A 210 -7.41 -6.08 -2.88
C ILE A 210 -7.40 -7.60 -2.64
N ARG A 211 -6.20 -8.20 -2.56
CA ARG A 211 -6.08 -9.65 -2.36
C ARG A 211 -6.69 -10.14 -1.05
N LYS A 212 -6.62 -9.35 0.02
CA LYS A 212 -7.26 -9.65 1.32
C LYS A 212 -8.79 -9.57 1.29
N GLY A 213 -9.40 -9.17 0.18
CA GLY A 213 -10.85 -8.97 0.09
C GLY A 213 -11.34 -7.72 0.85
N GLN A 214 -10.45 -6.74 1.08
CA GLN A 214 -10.81 -5.51 1.78
C GLN A 214 -11.67 -4.58 0.90
N VAL A 215 -11.67 -4.77 -0.41
CA VAL A 215 -12.55 -4.04 -1.33
C VAL A 215 -13.94 -4.66 -1.31
N VAL A 216 -14.99 -3.83 -1.26
CA VAL A 216 -16.38 -4.31 -1.14
C VAL A 216 -16.76 -5.30 -2.25
N SER A 217 -16.37 -5.00 -3.49
CA SER A 217 -16.76 -5.72 -4.70
C SER A 217 -15.77 -6.79 -5.16
N ALA A 218 -14.72 -7.10 -4.40
CA ALA A 218 -13.74 -8.12 -4.78
C ALA A 218 -13.56 -9.16 -3.67
N PRO A 219 -13.88 -10.44 -3.92
CA PRO A 219 -13.63 -11.51 -2.97
C PRO A 219 -12.11 -11.72 -2.76
N ALA A 220 -11.76 -12.23 -1.58
CA ALA A 220 -10.38 -12.50 -1.24
C ALA A 220 -9.80 -13.60 -2.15
N ASN A 221 -8.54 -13.43 -2.57
CA ASN A 221 -7.78 -14.38 -3.39
C ASN A 221 -8.38 -14.77 -4.76
N ASP A 222 -9.44 -14.10 -5.22
CA ASP A 222 -9.98 -14.30 -6.57
C ASP A 222 -9.26 -13.41 -7.58
N MET A 223 -8.37 -13.98 -8.39
CA MET A 223 -7.63 -13.19 -9.37
C MET A 223 -8.52 -12.62 -10.47
N GLY A 224 -9.56 -13.34 -10.90
CA GLY A 224 -10.48 -12.90 -11.96
C GLY A 224 -11.25 -11.67 -11.52
N ALA A 225 -11.93 -11.74 -10.38
CA ALA A 225 -12.69 -10.60 -9.85
C ALA A 225 -11.78 -9.38 -9.55
N GLN A 226 -10.53 -9.61 -9.15
CA GLN A 226 -9.55 -8.53 -9.00
C GLN A 226 -9.14 -7.90 -10.33
N ASN A 227 -9.09 -8.68 -11.41
CA ASN A 227 -8.89 -8.14 -12.76
C ASN A 227 -10.01 -7.18 -13.11
N ASP A 228 -11.24 -7.63 -12.97
CA ASP A 228 -12.43 -6.91 -13.39
C ASP A 228 -12.61 -5.62 -12.59
N LEU A 229 -12.38 -5.69 -11.27
CA LEU A 229 -12.33 -4.51 -10.42
C LEU A 229 -11.34 -3.46 -10.95
N ILE A 230 -10.10 -3.86 -11.20
CA ILE A 230 -9.04 -2.91 -11.60
C ILE A 230 -9.33 -2.35 -12.99
N ALA A 231 -9.80 -3.19 -13.93
CA ALA A 231 -10.23 -2.74 -15.24
C ALA A 231 -11.35 -1.70 -15.14
N ALA A 232 -12.39 -1.97 -14.34
CA ALA A 232 -13.50 -1.04 -14.10
C ALA A 232 -13.05 0.27 -13.45
N LEU A 233 -12.15 0.21 -12.46
CA LEU A 233 -11.60 1.40 -11.79
C LEU A 233 -10.84 2.30 -12.75
N PHE A 234 -10.11 1.73 -13.70
CA PHE A 234 -9.41 2.50 -14.74
C PHE A 234 -10.29 2.87 -15.94
N SER A 235 -11.54 2.40 -15.95
CA SER A 235 -12.44 2.51 -17.11
C SER A 235 -11.79 1.95 -18.37
N ALA A 236 -11.13 0.80 -18.22
CA ALA A 236 -10.65 -0.06 -19.29
C ALA A 236 -11.66 -1.20 -19.47
N ALA A 237 -12.90 -0.86 -19.82
CA ALA A 237 -13.98 -1.70 -20.33
C ALA A 237 -15.06 -0.70 -20.79
N ALA A 238 -15.50 -0.63 -22.04
CA ALA A 238 -15.29 -1.41 -23.25
C ALA A 238 -14.95 -0.45 -24.39
#